data_AF-X6G8K9-F1
#
_entry.id   AF-X6G8K9-F1
#
_cell.length_a   1.000
_cell.length_b   1.000
_cell.length_c   1.000
_cell.angle_alpha   90.00
_cell.angle_beta   90.00
_cell.angle_gamma   90.00
#
_symmetry.space_group_name_H-M   'P 1'
#
loop_
_entity.id
_entity.type
_entity.pdbx_description
1 polymer ?
#
loop_
_entity_poly.entity_id
_entity_poly.type
_entity_poly.pdbx_seq_one_letter_code
_entity_poly.pdbx_strand_id
1 'polypeptide(L)' 'MPSTAIRNTHYDPSTKILSVWFVPSGARYDYEEVEPETYAAFRAAFSKGQFFNEFVRDRYRFHLVEEGRPRATGF' A
#
# COMPACT_ATOMS: atom_id res chain seq x y z
N MET A 1 -10.46 -15.02 4.55
CA MET A 1 -10.18 -13.89 5.47
C MET A 1 -9.84 -12.67 4.63
N PRO A 2 -10.62 -11.57 4.67
CA PRO A 2 -10.21 -10.33 4.02
C PRO A 2 -9.01 -9.78 4.81
N SER A 3 -7.83 -9.76 4.19
CA SER A 3 -6.59 -9.38 4.85
C SER A 3 -6.64 -7.90 5.23
N THR A 4 -6.77 -7.61 6.51
CA THR A 4 -6.82 -6.28 7.13
C THR A 4 -5.48 -5.54 7.12
N ALA A 5 -4.53 -5.95 6.28
CA ALA A 5 -3.17 -5.41 6.29
C ALA A 5 -3.10 -3.99 5.71
N ILE A 6 -3.99 -3.65 4.77
CA ILE A 6 -4.02 -2.34 4.11
C ILE A 6 -5.10 -1.48 4.75
N ARG A 7 -4.69 -0.34 5.31
CA ARG A 7 -5.56 0.65 5.94
C ARG A 7 -6.16 1.58 4.92
N ASN A 8 -5.33 2.09 4.02
CA ASN A 8 -5.70 3.05 3.01
C ASN A 8 -4.76 2.94 1.81
N THR A 9 -5.20 3.46 0.67
CA THR A 9 -4.38 3.59 -0.54
C THR A 9 -4.71 4.86 -1.30
N HIS A 10 -3.70 5.45 -1.94
CA HIS A 10 -3.82 6.59 -2.81
C HIS A 10 -3.00 6.34 -4.07
N TYR A 11 -3.51 6.76 -5.23
CA TYR A 11 -2.80 6.61 -6.49
C TYR A 11 -2.76 7.93 -7.24
N ASP A 12 -1.56 8.32 -7.65
CA ASP A 12 -1.33 9.47 -8.50
C ASP A 12 -1.01 9.01 -9.93
N PRO A 13 -1.91 9.23 -10.92
CA PRO A 13 -1.72 8.74 -12.28
C PRO A 13 -0.65 9.52 -13.06
N SER A 14 -0.33 10.75 -12.65
CA SER A 14 0.68 11.59 -13.31
C SER A 14 2.10 11.10 -13.02
N THR A 15 2.33 10.64 -11.79
CA THR A 15 3.62 10.12 -11.30
C THR A 15 3.66 8.59 -11.26
N LYS A 16 2.52 7.91 -11.45
CA LYS A 16 2.34 6.46 -11.33
C LYS A 16 2.75 5.93 -9.95
N ILE A 17 2.49 6.73 -8.91
CA ILE A 17 2.81 6.36 -7.52
C ILE A 17 1.57 5.79 -6.84
N LEU A 18 1.71 4.60 -6.27
CA LEU A 18 0.73 3.98 -5.38
C LEU A 18 1.21 4.08 -3.93
N SER A 19 0.60 4.96 -3.16
CA SER A 19 0.80 5.06 -1.72
C SER A 19 -0.07 4.05 -0.98
N VAL A 20 0.54 3.28 -0.07
CA VAL A 20 -0.12 2.25 0.73
C VAL A 20 0.17 2.48 2.21
N TRP A 21 -0.89 2.61 3.01
CA TRP A 21 -0.79 2.68 4.46
C TRP A 21 -1.12 1.31 5.06
N PHE A 22 -0.20 0.75 5.84
CA PHE A 22 -0.41 -0.54 6.48
C PHE A 22 -0.99 -0.41 7.88
N VAL A 23 -1.94 -1.28 8.25
CA VAL A 23 -2.58 -1.28 9.58
C VAL A 23 -1.62 -1.62 10.73
N PRO A 24 -0.74 -2.65 10.65
CA PRO A 24 0.07 -3.08 11.79
C PRO A 24 1.04 -2.00 12.28
N SER A 25 1.70 -1.33 11.34
CA SER A 25 2.72 -0.33 11.65
C SER A 25 2.16 1.09 11.59
N GLY A 26 1.09 1.33 10.83
CA GLY A 26 0.67 2.69 10.45
C GLY A 26 1.59 3.35 9.41
N ALA A 27 2.60 2.62 8.92
CA ALA A 27 3.60 3.11 7.99
C ALA A 27 3.02 3.33 6.59
N ARG A 28 3.54 4.34 5.90
CA ARG A 28 3.24 4.64 4.50
C ARG A 28 4.43 4.23 3.63
N TYR A 29 4.13 3.44 2.60
CA TYR A 29 5.07 3.13 1.53
C TYR A 29 4.53 3.64 0.21
N ASP A 30 5.42 4.23 -0.59
CA ASP A 30 5.09 4.64 -1.95
C ASP A 30 5.74 3.64 -2.92
N TYR A 31 4.92 3.06 -3.78
CA TYR A 31 5.30 2.12 -4.84
C TYR A 31 5.36 2.90 -6.15
N GLU A 32 6.51 2.85 -6.80
CA GLU A 32 6.83 3.63 -8.00
C GLU A 32 6.50 2.84 -9.28
N GLU A 33 6.22 3.57 -10.35
CA GLU A 33 5.96 3.01 -11.69
C GLU A 33 4.78 2.03 -11.77
N VAL A 34 3.81 2.15 -10.85
CA VAL A 34 2.63 1.28 -10.85
C VAL A 34 1.70 1.64 -12.00
N GLU A 35 1.47 0.71 -12.91
CA GLU A 35 0.58 0.94 -14.05
C GLU A 35 -0.86 1.24 -13.59
N PRO A 36 -1.58 2.14 -14.30
CA PRO A 36 -2.96 2.47 -13.96
C PRO A 36 -3.89 1.25 -14.07
N GLU A 37 -3.58 0.29 -14.93
CA GLU A 37 -4.28 -0.99 -15.06
C GLU A 37 -4.12 -1.84 -13.80
N THR A 38 -2.91 -1.92 -13.25
CA THR A 38 -2.64 -2.59 -11.97
C THR A 38 -3.41 -1.92 -10.83
N TYR A 39 -3.46 -0.59 -10.78
CA TYR A 39 -4.25 0.12 -9.78
C TYR A 39 -5.76 -0.11 -9.95
N ALA A 40 -6.27 -0.13 -11.18
CA ALA A 40 -7.68 -0.43 -11.47
C ALA A 40 -8.05 -1.85 -11.01
N ALA A 41 -7.21 -2.84 -11.32
CA ALA A 41 -7.36 -4.21 -10.86
C ALA A 41 -7.28 -4.32 -9.33
N PHE A 42 -6.33 -3.62 -8.70
CA PHE A 42 -6.22 -3.52 -7.25
C PHE A 42 -7.50 -2.94 -6.64
N ARG A 43 -8.08 -1.88 -7.23
CA ARG A 43 -9.37 -1.29 -6.79
C ARG A 43 -10.56 -2.21 -6.98
N ALA A 44 -10.56 -3.06 -8.00
CA ALA A 44 -11.62 -4.05 -8.24
C ALA A 44 -11.47 -5.32 -7.38
N ALA A 45 -10.26 -5.65 -6.90
CA ALA A 45 -10.00 -6.88 -6.18
C ALA A 45 -10.81 -7.01 -4.89
N PHE A 46 -11.35 -8.21 -4.64
CA PHE A 46 -12.12 -8.53 -3.43
C PHE A 46 -11.27 -8.48 -2.16
N SER A 47 -10.00 -8.91 -2.24
CA SER A 47 -9.04 -8.84 -1.14
C SER A 47 -7.84 -7.99 -1.52
N LYS A 48 -7.80 -6.76 -1.01
CA LYS A 48 -6.69 -5.81 -1.26
C LYS A 48 -5.35 -6.38 -0.83
N GLY A 49 -5.29 -6.96 0.37
CA GLY A 49 -4.05 -7.54 0.88
C GLY A 49 -3.55 -8.74 0.09
N GLN A 50 -4.45 -9.59 -0.44
CA GLN A 50 -4.01 -10.71 -1.29
C GLN A 50 -3.48 -10.21 -2.62
N PHE A 51 -4.23 -9.35 -3.31
CA PHE A 51 -3.79 -8.77 -4.59
C PHE A 51 -2.45 -8.06 -4.42
N PHE A 52 -2.29 -7.29 -3.35
CA PHE A 52 -1.05 -6.58 -3.07
C PHE A 52 0.13 -7.54 -2.91
N ASN A 53 0.00 -8.62 -2.14
CA ASN A 53 1.10 -9.57 -1.95
C ASN A 53 1.46 -10.31 -3.25
N GLU A 54 0.49 -10.60 -4.10
CA GLU A 54 0.72 -11.38 -5.33
C GLU A 54 1.16 -10.52 -6.52
N PHE A 55 0.65 -9.29 -6.63
CA PHE A 55 0.82 -8.45 -7.81
C PHE A 55 1.61 -7.15 -7.58
N VAL A 56 1.88 -6.75 -6.33
CA VAL A 56 2.52 -5.45 -6.06
C VAL A 56 3.81 -5.59 -5.26
N ARG A 57 3.79 -6.32 -4.14
CA ARG A 57 4.85 -6.34 -3.12
C ARG A 57 6.26 -6.54 -3.66
N ASP A 58 6.44 -7.53 -4.53
CA ASP A 58 7.75 -7.91 -5.07
C ASP A 58 7.95 -7.48 -6.54
N ARG A 59 7.01 -6.72 -7.10
CA ARG A 59 7.03 -6.29 -8.51
C ARG A 59 7.44 -4.85 -8.73
N TYR A 60 7.17 -3.98 -7.76
CA TYR A 60 7.45 -2.56 -7.88
C TYR A 60 8.50 -2.13 -6.88
N ARG A 61 9.32 -1.15 -7.28
CA ARG A 61 10.22 -0.47 -6.36
C ARG A 61 9.38 0.32 -5.36
N PHE A 62 9.79 0.28 -4.11
CA PHE A 62 9.09 1.00 -3.05
C PHE A 62 10.07 1.63 -2.09
N HIS A 63 9.62 2.69 -1.45
CA HIS A 63 10.35 3.34 -0.38
C HIS A 63 9.40 3.71 0.77
N LEU A 64 9.94 3.68 1.99
CA LEU A 64 9.22 4.12 3.18
C LEU A 64 9.15 5.65 3.15
N VAL A 65 7.94 6.20 3.21
CA VAL A 65 7.70 7.66 3.22
C VAL A 65 7.43 8.16 4.63
N GLU A 66 6.62 7.42 5.37
CA GLU A 66 6.31 7.75 6.76
C GLU A 66 6.50 6.48 7.59
N GLU A 67 7.47 6.51 8.50
CA GLU A 67 7.56 5.50 9.54
C GLU A 67 6.35 5.65 10.45
N GLY A 68 5.52 4.61 10.52
CA GLY A 68 4.34 4.64 11.33
C GLY A 68 4.73 4.85 12.78
N ARG A 69 4.24 5.94 13.38
CA ARG A 69 4.64 6.33 14.74
C ARG A 69 4.39 5.15 15.67
N PRO A 70 5.39 4.62 16.40
CA PRO A 70 5.09 3.80 17.54
C PRO A 70 4.21 4.67 18.43
N ARG A 71 3.03 4.17 18.81
CA ARG A 71 2.28 4.78 19.91
C ARG A 71 3.28 4.86 21.05
N ALA A 72 3.73 6.06 21.38
CA ALA A 72 4.49 6.28 22.60
C ALA A 72 3.57 5.81 23.72
N THR A 73 3.87 4.64 24.27
CA THR A 73 3.29 4.17 25.51
C THR A 73 3.78 5.18 26.54
N GLY A 74 2.95 6.18 26.81
CA GLY A 74 3.18 7.15 27.87
C GLY A 74 3.30 6.42 29.20
N PHE A 75 4.24 6.92 30.00
CA PHE A 75 4.60 6.55 31.36
C PHE A 75 3.44 6.17 32.28
#